data_AF-A0A2U2DVZ4-F1
#
_entry.id   AF-A0A2U2DVZ4-F1
#
_cell.length_a   1.000
_cell.length_b   1.000
_cell.length_c   1.000
_cell.angle_alpha   90.00
_cell.angle_beta   90.00
_cell.angle_gamma   90.00
#
_symmetry.space_group_name_H-M   'P 1'
#
loop_
_entity.id
_entity.type
_entity.pdbx_description
1 polymer ?
#
loop_
_entity_poly.entity_id
_entity_poly.type
_entity_poly.pdbx_seq_one_letter_code
_entity_poly.pdbx_strand_id
1 'polypeptide(L)'
;MQAFRLPLEAMLLSAPLPAILSPWCPRSIGAELLTDLADLHVPIRRHATAGAERDISRLCGIGYVVEGSALGAKVLYRRAQALGFDSRFGARHLARQSEDVGSWRVFLAVLEDLDEFDIDTAASAANATFAAAEHAFAGLQIDAA
;
A
#
# COMPACT_ATOMS: atom_id res chain seq x y z
N MET A 1 -0.80 -2.78 -9.50
CA MET A 1 -0.85 -2.97 -8.04
C MET A 1 0.27 -3.86 -7.51
N GLN A 2 0.43 -5.08 -8.02
CA GLN A 2 1.44 -6.04 -7.52
C GLN A 2 2.88 -5.53 -7.57
N ALA A 3 3.27 -4.84 -8.66
CA ALA A 3 4.59 -4.24 -8.79
C ALA A 3 4.87 -3.07 -7.81
N PHE A 4 3.84 -2.53 -7.14
CA PHE A 4 4.00 -1.49 -6.13
C PHE A 4 3.89 -2.05 -4.70
N ARG A 5 2.86 -2.85 -4.40
CA ARG A 5 2.62 -3.33 -3.03
C ARG A 5 3.63 -4.35 -2.55
N LEU A 6 3.98 -5.34 -3.37
CA LEU A 6 4.90 -6.40 -2.93
C LEU A 6 6.27 -5.87 -2.52
N PRO A 7 6.96 -5.01 -3.30
CA PRO A 7 8.26 -4.48 -2.85
C PRO A 7 8.14 -3.55 -1.65
N LEU A 8 7.06 -2.76 -1.57
CA LEU A 8 6.84 -1.86 -0.44
C LEU A 8 6.58 -2.62 0.86
N GLU A 9 5.72 -3.64 0.82
CA GLU A 9 5.43 -4.51 1.97
C GLU A 9 6.67 -5.30 2.37
N ALA A 10 7.46 -5.81 1.42
CA ALA A 10 8.73 -6.48 1.71
C ALA A 10 9.71 -5.54 2.44
N MET A 11 9.80 -4.27 2.03
CA MET A 11 10.63 -3.27 2.72
C MET A 11 10.10 -2.98 4.12
N LEU A 12 8.79 -2.76 4.28
CA LEU A 12 8.19 -2.47 5.58
C LEU A 12 8.38 -3.64 6.57
N LEU A 13 8.34 -4.89 6.09
CA LEU A 13 8.51 -6.10 6.88
C LEU A 13 9.98 -6.54 7.03
N SER A 14 10.93 -5.89 6.35
CA SER A 14 12.36 -6.29 6.36
C SER A 14 13.02 -6.16 7.74
N ALA A 15 12.48 -5.32 8.61
CA ALA A 15 12.87 -5.19 10.01
C ALA A 15 11.70 -4.61 10.82
N PRO A 16 11.69 -4.74 12.16
CA PRO A 16 10.67 -4.09 12.99
C PRO A 16 10.57 -2.59 12.72
N LEU A 17 9.37 -2.02 12.87
CA LEU A 17 9.21 -0.57 12.90
C LEU A 17 9.84 0.00 14.19
N PRO A 18 10.34 1.24 14.16
CA PRO A 18 10.71 1.95 15.38
C PRO A 18 9.60 1.88 16.43
N ALA A 19 9.95 1.72 17.71
CA ALA A 19 8.98 1.47 18.77
C ALA A 19 7.90 2.56 18.87
N ILE A 20 8.26 3.81 18.59
CA ILE A 20 7.32 4.95 18.56
C ILE A 20 6.22 4.79 17.50
N LEU A 21 6.51 4.08 16.40
CA LEU A 21 5.55 3.80 15.34
C LEU A 21 4.76 2.50 15.57
N SER A 22 5.10 1.70 16.59
CA SER A 22 4.53 0.37 16.82
C SER A 22 3.02 0.29 17.08
N PRO A 23 2.31 1.35 17.55
CA PRO A 23 0.85 1.31 17.57
C PRO A 23 0.25 1.17 16.16
N TRP A 24 0.98 1.63 15.14
CA TRP A 24 0.62 1.44 13.74
C TRP A 24 1.24 0.14 13.18
N CYS A 25 0.40 -0.64 12.49
CA CYS A 25 0.81 -1.83 11.78
C CYS A 25 0.26 -1.78 10.36
N PRO A 26 1.10 -1.54 9.33
CA PRO A 26 0.64 -1.43 7.96
C PRO A 26 0.00 -2.74 7.51
N ARG A 27 -1.22 -2.65 6.98
CA ARG A 27 -1.93 -3.82 6.47
C ARG A 27 -1.24 -4.37 5.24
N SER A 28 -0.76 -5.61 5.34
CA SER A 28 -0.29 -6.38 4.19
C SER A 28 -1.49 -6.89 3.38
N ILE A 29 -1.45 -6.69 2.07
CA ILE A 29 -2.45 -7.20 1.10
C ILE A 29 -1.79 -8.04 0.00
N GLY A 30 -0.48 -8.28 0.09
CA GLY A 30 0.29 -8.96 -0.94
C GLY A 30 -0.17 -10.38 -1.22
N ALA A 31 -0.55 -11.14 -0.19
CA ALA A 31 -1.02 -12.51 -0.35
C ALA A 31 -2.34 -12.57 -1.12
N GLU A 32 -3.31 -11.74 -0.74
CA GLU A 32 -4.61 -11.61 -1.40
C GLU A 32 -4.45 -11.14 -2.84
N LEU A 33 -3.53 -10.19 -3.07
CA LEU A 33 -3.24 -9.68 -4.39
C LEU A 33 -2.66 -10.76 -5.32
N LEU A 34 -1.81 -11.64 -4.80
CA LEU A 34 -1.29 -12.78 -5.56
C LEU A 34 -2.39 -13.79 -5.87
N THR A 35 -3.32 -14.05 -4.94
CA THR A 35 -4.49 -14.91 -5.21
C THR A 35 -5.42 -14.31 -6.25
N ASP A 36 -5.67 -12.99 -6.20
CA ASP A 36 -6.48 -12.30 -7.20
C ASP A 36 -5.85 -12.36 -8.60
N LEU A 37 -4.53 -12.23 -8.71
CA LEU A 37 -3.84 -12.42 -9.99
C LEU A 37 -4.01 -13.85 -10.53
N ALA A 38 -3.98 -14.86 -9.66
CA ALA A 38 -4.17 -16.25 -10.06
C ALA A 38 -5.60 -16.50 -10.58
N ASP A 39 -6.63 -16.01 -9.86
CA ASP A 39 -8.03 -16.09 -10.32
C ASP A 39 -8.25 -15.47 -11.69
N LEU A 40 -7.59 -14.33 -11.93
CA LEU A 40 -7.71 -13.56 -13.16
C LEU A 40 -6.75 -14.01 -14.26
N HIS A 41 -5.95 -15.06 -14.00
CA HIS A 41 -4.92 -15.57 -14.91
C HIS A 41 -3.93 -14.51 -15.38
N VAL A 42 -3.65 -13.51 -14.53
CA VAL A 42 -2.71 -12.43 -14.81
C VAL A 42 -1.32 -12.84 -14.31
N PRO A 43 -0.29 -12.86 -15.17
CA PRO A 43 1.06 -13.22 -14.74
C PRO A 43 1.63 -12.20 -13.77
N ILE A 44 2.38 -12.70 -12.78
CA ILE A 44 3.11 -11.88 -11.82
C ILE A 44 4.22 -11.13 -12.56
N ARG A 45 4.27 -9.80 -12.41
CA ARG A 45 5.30 -8.98 -13.03
C ARG A 45 6.53 -8.88 -12.13
N ARG A 46 7.71 -8.88 -12.75
CA ARG A 46 8.95 -8.56 -12.05
C ARG A 46 8.89 -7.11 -11.60
N HIS A 47 9.37 -6.86 -10.40
CA HIS A 47 9.41 -5.54 -9.80
C HIS A 47 10.76 -5.38 -9.12
N ALA A 48 11.27 -4.15 -9.09
CA ALA A 48 12.46 -3.83 -8.32
C ALA A 48 12.15 -3.91 -6.83
N THR A 49 13.17 -4.23 -6.03
CA THR A 49 13.10 -4.10 -4.58
C THR A 49 12.96 -2.63 -4.20
N ALA A 50 12.11 -2.32 -3.22
CA ALA A 50 12.08 -0.98 -2.66
C ALA A 50 13.38 -0.69 -1.89
N GLY A 51 13.80 0.57 -1.87
CA GLY A 51 15.00 1.01 -1.14
C GLY A 51 14.87 0.77 0.37
N ALA A 52 16.01 0.65 1.06
CA ALA A 52 16.07 0.17 2.44
C ALA A 52 16.16 1.27 3.52
N GLU A 53 16.11 2.56 3.16
CA GLU A 53 16.23 3.64 4.14
C GLU A 53 14.91 3.81 4.91
N ARG A 54 14.98 3.60 6.24
CA ARG A 54 13.82 3.45 7.13
C ARG A 54 13.93 4.36 8.36
N ASP A 55 14.37 5.60 8.19
CA ASP A 55 14.20 6.59 9.25
C ASP A 55 12.71 6.87 9.51
N ILE A 56 12.43 7.41 10.70
CA ILE A 56 11.06 7.62 11.19
C ILE A 56 10.26 8.52 10.23
N SER A 57 10.83 9.64 9.80
CA SER A 57 10.16 10.60 8.90
C SER A 57 9.81 9.97 7.56
N ARG A 58 10.73 9.21 6.94
CA ARG A 58 10.43 8.48 5.69
C ARG A 58 9.35 7.42 5.87
N LEU A 59 9.42 6.64 6.95
CA LEU A 59 8.39 5.63 7.27
C LEU A 59 7.01 6.28 7.47
N CYS A 60 6.96 7.46 8.08
CA CYS A 60 5.73 8.24 8.20
C CYS A 60 5.20 8.68 6.84
N GLY A 61 6.05 9.21 5.96
CA GLY A 61 5.66 9.57 4.59
C GLY A 61 5.10 8.38 3.80
N ILE A 62 5.75 7.23 3.89
CA ILE A 62 5.29 5.97 3.27
C ILE A 62 3.95 5.52 3.87
N GLY A 63 3.85 5.53 5.20
CA GLY A 63 2.63 5.17 5.94
C GLY A 63 1.44 6.02 5.54
N TYR A 64 1.63 7.33 5.39
CA TYR A 64 0.59 8.26 4.95
C TYR A 64 -0.04 7.84 3.62
N VAL A 65 0.79 7.46 2.63
CA VAL A 65 0.31 7.02 1.32
C VAL A 65 -0.36 5.64 1.39
N VAL A 66 0.24 4.70 2.12
CA VAL A 66 -0.27 3.34 2.28
C VAL A 66 -1.63 3.34 2.97
N GLU A 67 -1.76 4.04 4.09
CA GLU A 67 -3.00 4.11 4.85
C GLU A 67 -4.06 4.94 4.11
N GLY A 68 -3.67 6.07 3.51
CA GLY A 68 -4.57 6.90 2.71
C GLY A 68 -5.17 6.15 1.51
N SER A 69 -4.44 5.19 0.95
CA SER A 69 -4.93 4.40 -0.19
C SER A 69 -6.12 3.48 0.15
N ALA A 70 -6.40 3.20 1.42
CA ALA A 70 -7.56 2.44 1.86
C ALA A 70 -8.90 3.12 1.54
N LEU A 71 -8.95 4.47 1.58
CA LEU A 71 -10.14 5.23 1.20
C LEU A 71 -10.51 4.99 -0.27
N GLY A 72 -9.50 5.02 -1.15
CA GLY A 72 -9.66 4.70 -2.57
C GLY A 72 -10.06 3.24 -2.78
N ALA A 73 -9.48 2.31 -2.03
CA ALA A 73 -9.80 0.88 -2.11
C ALA A 73 -11.29 0.60 -1.83
N LYS A 74 -11.93 1.32 -0.91
CA LYS A 74 -13.38 1.18 -0.65
C LYS A 74 -14.23 1.54 -1.87
N VAL A 75 -13.86 2.58 -2.61
CA VAL A 75 -14.54 2.97 -3.85
C VAL A 75 -14.27 1.94 -4.95
N LEU A 76 -13.02 1.52 -5.10
CA LEU A 76 -12.62 0.52 -6.10
C LEU A 76 -13.27 -0.84 -5.83
N TYR A 77 -13.41 -1.26 -4.58
CA TYR A 77 -14.04 -2.51 -4.22
C TYR A 77 -15.51 -2.57 -4.66
N ARG A 78 -16.27 -1.48 -4.45
CA ARG A 78 -17.64 -1.37 -4.96
C ARG A 78 -17.72 -1.47 -6.48
N ARG A 79 -16.76 -0.89 -7.19
CA ARG A 79 -16.68 -1.00 -8.66
C ARG A 79 -16.31 -2.41 -9.10
N ALA A 80 -15.39 -3.08 -8.39
CA ALA A 80 -15.04 -4.47 -8.65
C ALA A 80 -16.23 -5.42 -8.45
N GLN A 81 -17.04 -5.19 -7.41
CA GLN A 81 -18.29 -5.92 -7.17
C GLN A 81 -19.29 -5.77 -8.32
N ALA A 82 -19.42 -4.58 -8.90
CA ALA A 82 -20.25 -4.36 -10.07
C ALA A 82 -19.77 -5.14 -11.32
N LEU A 83 -18.50 -5.56 -11.34
CA LEU A 83 -17.91 -6.41 -12.39
C LEU A 83 -17.94 -7.91 -12.06
N GLY A 84 -18.50 -8.30 -10.90
CA GLY A 84 -18.58 -9.69 -10.45
C GLY A 84 -17.37 -10.18 -9.63
N PHE A 85 -16.46 -9.28 -9.26
CA PHE A 85 -15.33 -9.60 -8.37
C PHE A 85 -15.66 -9.28 -6.91
N ASP A 86 -15.28 -10.15 -5.98
CA ASP A 86 -15.61 -9.99 -4.57
C ASP A 86 -14.44 -10.40 -3.64
N SER A 87 -14.72 -10.52 -2.34
CA SER A 87 -13.75 -10.95 -1.33
C SER A 87 -13.34 -12.42 -1.43
N ARG A 88 -13.84 -13.16 -2.43
CA ARG A 88 -13.55 -14.57 -2.69
C ARG A 88 -13.06 -14.82 -4.10
N PHE A 89 -13.18 -13.86 -5.02
CA PHE A 89 -12.70 -13.99 -6.40
C PHE A 89 -12.27 -12.64 -7.00
N GLY A 90 -11.01 -12.53 -7.42
CA GLY A 90 -10.46 -11.41 -8.20
C GLY A 90 -10.36 -10.04 -7.51
N ALA A 91 -10.88 -9.85 -6.29
CA ALA A 91 -10.84 -8.58 -5.56
C ALA A 91 -10.63 -8.73 -4.04
N ARG A 92 -9.99 -9.81 -3.58
CA ARG A 92 -9.65 -10.03 -2.16
C ARG A 92 -8.77 -8.93 -1.60
N HIS A 93 -7.80 -8.44 -2.38
CA HIS A 93 -6.92 -7.35 -1.94
C HIS A 93 -7.69 -6.06 -1.68
N LEU A 94 -8.66 -5.73 -2.54
CA LEU A 94 -9.51 -4.55 -2.37
C LEU A 94 -10.43 -4.71 -1.16
N ALA A 95 -11.02 -5.91 -0.98
CA ALA A 95 -11.85 -6.20 0.19
C ALA A 95 -11.05 -5.99 1.47
N ARG A 96 -9.89 -6.66 1.58
CA ARG A 96 -8.98 -6.56 2.74
C ARG A 96 -8.51 -5.13 2.99
N GLN A 97 -8.18 -4.39 1.95
CA GLN A 97 -7.73 -3.00 2.10
C GLN A 97 -8.88 -2.07 2.51
N SER A 98 -10.11 -2.32 2.03
CA SER A 98 -11.28 -1.48 2.32
C SER A 98 -11.84 -1.65 3.74
N GLU A 99 -11.52 -2.75 4.41
CA GLU A 99 -11.90 -3.02 5.81
C GLU A 99 -11.12 -2.16 6.81
N ASP A 100 -10.11 -1.40 6.36
CA ASP A 100 -9.17 -0.70 7.24
C ASP A 100 -9.59 0.71 7.64
N VAL A 101 -10.78 0.85 8.23
CA VAL A 101 -11.28 2.18 8.63
C VAL A 101 -10.61 2.67 9.93
N GLY A 102 -10.03 1.75 10.72
CA GLY A 102 -9.40 2.06 12.02
C GLY A 102 -7.93 2.43 11.92
N SER A 103 -7.16 1.83 11.00
CA SER A 103 -5.71 2.03 10.93
C SER A 103 -5.33 3.47 10.60
N TRP A 104 -6.10 4.16 9.75
CA TRP A 104 -5.86 5.59 9.46
C TRP A 104 -5.86 6.47 10.72
N ARG A 105 -6.83 6.26 11.62
CA ARG A 105 -6.93 7.04 12.86
C ARG A 105 -5.78 6.72 13.82
N VAL A 106 -5.40 5.44 13.92
CA VAL A 106 -4.26 5.01 14.74
C VAL A 106 -2.96 5.61 14.18
N PHE A 107 -2.77 5.58 12.88
CA PHE A 107 -1.63 6.17 12.20
C PHE A 107 -1.54 7.69 12.41
N LEU A 108 -2.66 8.41 12.28
CA LEU A 108 -2.68 9.85 12.56
C LEU A 108 -2.32 10.17 14.02
N ALA A 109 -2.83 9.40 14.98
CA ALA A 109 -2.46 9.58 16.38
C ALA A 109 -0.96 9.34 16.62
N VAL A 110 -0.37 8.33 15.96
CA VAL A 110 1.08 8.11 15.99
C VAL A 110 1.83 9.30 15.42
N LEU A 111 1.37 9.91 14.32
CA LEU A 111 2.02 11.11 13.76
C LEU A 111 1.92 12.33 14.67
N GLU A 112 0.78 12.50 15.34
CA GLU A 112 0.55 13.62 16.27
C GLU A 112 1.45 13.54 17.51
N ASP A 113 1.82 12.33 17.94
CA ASP A 113 2.67 12.07 19.12
C ASP A 113 4.19 12.14 18.82
N LEU A 114 4.61 12.43 17.58
CA LEU A 114 6.04 12.54 17.24
C LEU A 114 6.62 13.91 17.61
N ASP A 115 7.50 13.92 18.62
CA ASP A 115 8.22 15.13 19.04
C ASP A 115 9.31 15.59 18.03
N GLU A 116 10.05 14.65 17.46
CA GLU A 116 11.07 14.91 16.42
C GLU A 116 10.58 14.33 15.07
N PHE A 117 10.06 15.22 14.22
CA PHE A 117 9.52 14.89 12.90
C PHE A 117 10.05 15.87 11.85
N ASP A 118 10.75 15.36 10.84
CA ASP A 118 11.15 16.14 9.68
C ASP A 118 10.07 16.01 8.59
N ILE A 119 9.25 17.06 8.49
CA ILE A 119 8.15 17.13 7.53
C ILE A 119 8.62 17.11 6.08
N ASP A 120 9.78 17.67 5.76
CA ASP A 120 10.28 17.72 4.38
C ASP A 120 10.73 16.32 3.94
N THR A 121 11.41 15.60 4.83
CA THR A 121 11.78 14.20 4.61
C THR A 121 10.54 13.31 4.47
N ALA A 122 9.53 13.49 5.33
CA ALA A 122 8.29 12.74 5.24
C ALA A 122 7.50 13.04 3.95
N ALA A 123 7.37 14.31 3.57
CA ALA A 123 6.70 14.72 2.35
C ALA A 123 7.43 14.20 1.10
N SER A 124 8.76 14.26 1.09
CA SER A 124 9.60 13.70 0.03
C SER A 124 9.38 12.18 -0.12
N ALA A 125 9.35 11.44 0.99
CA ALA A 125 9.07 10.01 0.99
C ALA A 125 7.65 9.68 0.52
N ALA A 126 6.65 10.47 0.92
CA ALA A 126 5.28 10.32 0.43
C ALA A 126 5.20 10.54 -1.09
N ASN A 127 5.82 11.60 -1.60
CA ASN A 127 5.88 11.89 -3.03
C ASN A 127 6.60 10.77 -3.81
N ALA A 128 7.72 10.27 -3.29
CA ALA A 128 8.43 9.13 -3.88
C ALA A 128 7.56 7.85 -3.88
N THR A 129 6.76 7.63 -2.84
CA THR A 129 5.83 6.50 -2.75
C THR A 129 4.69 6.62 -3.76
N PHE A 130 4.14 7.83 -3.95
CA PHE A 130 3.17 8.09 -5.03
C PHE A 130 3.78 7.88 -6.42
N ALA A 131 4.99 8.39 -6.66
CA ALA A 131 5.70 8.21 -7.93
C ALA A 131 5.98 6.72 -8.22
N ALA A 132 6.32 5.93 -7.19
CA ALA A 132 6.48 4.48 -7.32
C ALA A 132 5.16 3.79 -7.68
N ALA A 133 4.04 4.20 -7.08
CA ALA A 133 2.72 3.70 -7.43
C ALA A 133 2.35 4.06 -8.88
N GLU A 134 2.55 5.31 -9.29
CA GLU A 134 2.32 5.79 -10.65
C GLU A 134 3.15 4.99 -11.66
N HIS A 135 4.45 4.83 -11.45
CA HIS A 135 5.33 4.07 -12.34
C HIS A 135 4.86 2.61 -12.48
N ALA A 136 4.46 1.98 -11.37
CA ALA A 136 3.94 0.61 -11.38
C ALA A 136 2.59 0.47 -12.12
N PHE A 137 1.80 1.56 -12.22
CA PHE A 137 0.56 1.60 -12.97
C PHE A 137 0.76 2.00 -14.44
N ALA A 138 1.69 2.91 -14.75
CA ALA A 138 2.00 3.36 -16.11
C ALA A 138 2.55 2.23 -17.00
N GLY A 139 3.25 1.25 -16.40
CA GLY A 139 3.64 0.01 -17.08
C GLY A 139 2.46 -0.91 -17.46
N LEU A 140 1.21 -0.48 -17.29
CA LEU A 140 0.00 -1.15 -17.80
C LEU A 140 -0.44 -0.47 -19.11
N GLN A 141 0.35 -0.58 -20.18
CA GLN A 141 -0.25 -0.42 -21.51
C GLN A 141 -1.20 -1.62 -21.70
N ILE A 142 -2.49 -1.34 -21.59
CA ILE A 142 -3.53 -2.26 -22.03
C ILE A 142 -3.57 -2.09 -23.54
N ASP A 143 -2.97 -3.03 -24.27
CA ASP A 143 -3.22 -3.14 -25.70
C ASP A 143 -4.72 -3.39 -25.86
N ALA A 144 -5.43 -2.37 -26.35
CA ALA A 144 -6.82 -2.49 -26.71
C ALA A 144 -6.90 -3.44 -27.92
N ALA A 145 -7.38 -4.66 -27.68
CA ALA A 145 -7.80 -5.59 -28.72
C ALA A 145 -9.21 -5.24 -29.22
#